data_AF-A0AAP1RBC0-F1
#
_entry.id   AF-A0AAP1RBC0-F1
#
_cell.length_a   1.000
_cell.length_b   1.000
_cell.length_c   1.000
_cell.angle_alpha   90.00
_cell.angle_beta   90.00
_cell.angle_gamma   90.00
#
_symmetry.space_group_name_H-M   'P 1'
#
loop_
_entity.id
_entity.type
_entity.pdbx_description
1 polymer ?
#
loop_
_entity_poly.entity_id
_entity_poly.type
_entity_poly.pdbx_seq_one_letter_code
_entity_poly.pdbx_strand_id
1 'polypeptide(L)'
;MSVALIRDGVIRPSENDSHVLTAMLPSSCPQNHAANILPLPDGALMCVWFAGTQEGIADISVWGSRLPAGGMQWSDAVKLSHDDTRSEQNPVLFLAPDNVLWLLWTAQISGNQDTAIVRYRKSDDLGQTWGEIATLLDKPGTFIRQPITVLDNGNWLLPVFY
;
A
#
# COMPACT_ATOMS: atom_id res chain seq x y z
N MET A 1 31.36 -8.52 -7.70
CA MET A 1 31.23 -7.40 -6.75
C MET A 1 29.75 -7.27 -6.40
N SER A 2 29.38 -7.43 -5.14
CA SER A 2 28.01 -7.14 -4.69
C SER A 2 27.87 -5.63 -4.63
N VAL A 3 27.14 -5.01 -5.56
CA VAL A 3 26.74 -3.61 -5.41
C VAL A 3 25.75 -3.60 -4.26
N ALA A 4 26.12 -2.98 -3.14
CA ALA A 4 25.19 -2.77 -2.05
C ALA A 4 23.99 -1.98 -2.60
N LEU A 5 22.81 -2.59 -2.55
CA LEU A 5 21.57 -1.97 -3.00
C LEU A 5 21.25 -0.78 -2.07
N ILE A 6 21.49 0.44 -2.53
CA ILE A 6 21.18 1.67 -1.78
C ILE A 6 19.67 1.90 -1.84
N ARG A 7 19.00 1.91 -0.68
CA ARG A 7 17.55 2.10 -0.53
C ARG A 7 17.23 3.48 0.04
N ASP A 8 17.65 4.53 -0.66
CA ASP A 8 17.52 5.92 -0.20
C ASP A 8 16.32 6.66 -0.81
N GLY A 9 15.52 5.97 -1.62
CA GLY A 9 14.36 6.54 -2.30
C GLY A 9 14.71 7.54 -3.39
N VAL A 10 15.99 7.78 -3.72
CA VAL A 10 16.37 8.76 -4.74
C VAL A 10 16.14 8.18 -6.14
N ILE A 11 15.43 8.94 -6.97
CA ILE A 11 15.14 8.61 -8.35
C ILE A 11 16.37 8.83 -9.22
N ARG A 12 16.76 7.81 -9.98
CA ARG A 12 17.92 7.79 -10.86
C ARG A 12 17.55 7.20 -12.22
N PRO A 13 18.26 7.56 -13.30
CA PRO A 13 18.16 6.81 -14.55
C PRO A 13 18.49 5.33 -14.33
N SER A 14 17.73 4.45 -14.97
CA SER A 14 18.05 3.02 -15.02
C SER A 14 19.35 2.80 -15.78
N GLU A 15 20.18 1.86 -15.30
CA GLU A 15 21.44 1.50 -15.96
C GLU A 15 21.21 0.89 -17.35
N ASN A 16 20.04 0.28 -17.57
CA ASN A 16 19.72 -0.45 -18.80
C ASN A 16 18.91 0.37 -19.82
N ASP A 17 18.26 1.44 -19.38
CA ASP A 17 17.43 2.29 -20.25
C ASP A 17 17.33 3.71 -19.68
N SER A 18 17.91 4.68 -20.37
CA SER A 18 17.90 6.09 -19.96
C SER A 18 16.52 6.75 -19.94
N HIS A 19 15.52 6.15 -20.59
CA HIS A 19 14.13 6.63 -20.52
C HIS A 19 13.39 6.14 -19.28
N VAL A 20 13.96 5.17 -18.55
CA VAL A 20 13.39 4.63 -17.33
C VAL A 20 14.07 5.28 -16.13
N LEU A 21 13.27 5.77 -15.20
CA LEU A 21 13.74 6.20 -13.89
C LEU A 21 13.40 5.14 -12.85
N THR A 22 14.32 4.90 -11.91
CA THR A 22 14.19 3.91 -10.84
C THR A 22 14.53 4.52 -9.50
N ALA A 23 13.89 4.02 -8.45
CA ALA A 23 14.25 4.32 -7.06
C ALA A 23 14.07 3.05 -6.22
N MET A 24 14.98 2.84 -5.28
CA MET A 24 14.82 1.80 -4.27
C MET A 24 14.31 2.46 -3.00
N LEU A 25 13.03 2.21 -2.67
CA LEU A 25 12.40 2.83 -1.50
C LEU A 25 13.03 2.30 -0.20
N PRO A 26 13.22 3.18 0.81
CA PRO A 26 13.67 2.75 2.13
C PRO A 26 12.70 1.74 2.74
N SER A 27 13.21 0.68 3.35
CA SER A 27 12.42 -0.24 4.15
C SER A 27 13.29 -0.89 5.22
N SER A 28 12.79 -0.89 6.45
CA SER A 28 13.39 -1.54 7.62
C SER A 28 13.03 -3.03 7.72
N CYS A 29 12.13 -3.52 6.87
CA CYS A 29 11.64 -4.89 6.90
C CYS A 29 12.39 -5.78 5.89
N PRO A 30 12.70 -7.04 6.24
CA PRO A 30 13.37 -7.96 5.34
C PRO A 30 12.46 -8.40 4.17
N GLN A 31 11.15 -8.53 4.37
CA GLN A 31 10.19 -8.85 3.31
C GLN A 31 9.32 -7.65 2.99
N ASN A 32 9.14 -7.37 1.70
CA ASN A 32 8.33 -6.28 1.16
C ASN A 32 7.64 -6.80 -0.09
N HIS A 33 6.30 -6.75 -0.14
CA HIS A 33 5.57 -7.42 -1.22
C HIS A 33 4.23 -6.72 -1.52
N ALA A 34 3.65 -7.07 -2.67
CA ALA A 34 2.38 -6.57 -3.18
C ALA A 34 2.24 -5.03 -3.20
N ALA A 35 3.21 -4.34 -3.79
CA ALA A 35 3.14 -2.89 -3.93
C ALA A 35 1.95 -2.41 -4.78
N ASN A 36 1.42 -1.25 -4.41
CA ASN A 36 0.41 -0.49 -5.13
C ASN A 36 0.80 0.99 -5.11
N ILE A 37 0.60 1.68 -6.24
CA ILE A 37 0.97 3.10 -6.39
C ILE A 37 -0.21 3.87 -6.98
N LEU A 38 -0.43 5.08 -6.48
CA LEU A 38 -1.50 5.96 -6.92
C LEU A 38 -0.96 7.39 -7.14
N PRO A 39 -1.11 7.95 -8.35
CA PRO A 39 -0.95 9.39 -8.57
C PRO A 39 -2.07 10.16 -7.88
N LEU A 40 -1.71 11.24 -7.18
CA LEU A 40 -2.63 12.07 -6.42
C LEU A 40 -2.91 13.40 -7.15
N PRO A 41 -4.05 14.08 -6.86
CA PRO A 41 -4.42 15.33 -7.53
C PRO A 41 -3.45 16.49 -7.27
N ASP A 42 -2.70 16.45 -6.17
CA ASP A 42 -1.66 17.42 -5.84
C ASP A 42 -0.36 17.22 -6.65
N GLY A 43 -0.31 16.22 -7.53
CA GLY A 43 0.85 15.85 -8.34
C GLY A 43 1.84 14.94 -7.62
N ALA A 44 1.59 14.58 -6.36
CA ALA A 44 2.39 13.59 -5.65
C ALA A 44 2.07 12.17 -6.11
N LEU A 45 2.96 11.22 -5.79
CA LEU A 45 2.68 9.78 -5.86
C LEU A 45 2.64 9.23 -4.44
N MET A 46 1.68 8.33 -4.18
CA MET A 46 1.63 7.52 -2.97
C MET A 46 1.91 6.07 -3.34
N CYS A 47 2.90 5.44 -2.72
CA CYS A 47 3.19 4.02 -2.87
C CYS A 47 2.95 3.32 -1.54
N VAL A 48 2.27 2.18 -1.56
CA VAL A 48 2.03 1.32 -0.40
C VAL A 48 2.40 -0.12 -0.71
N TRP A 49 2.80 -0.87 0.30
CA TRP A 49 3.14 -2.29 0.23
C TRP A 49 2.96 -2.91 1.62
N PHE A 50 2.95 -4.23 1.73
CA PHE A 50 3.04 -4.85 3.05
C PHE A 50 4.46 -5.29 3.33
N ALA A 51 4.85 -5.22 4.60
CA ALA A 51 6.19 -5.58 5.03
C ALA A 51 6.23 -6.04 6.50
N GLY A 52 7.18 -6.93 6.79
CA GLY A 52 7.46 -7.45 8.13
C GLY A 52 8.55 -8.53 8.05
N THR A 53 8.66 -9.38 9.08
CA THR A 53 9.70 -10.41 9.11
C THR A 53 9.40 -11.59 8.19
N GLN A 54 8.14 -12.02 8.11
CA GLN A 54 7.72 -13.13 7.27
C GLN A 54 6.28 -12.95 6.79
N GLU A 55 6.06 -13.12 5.49
CA GLU A 55 4.72 -13.07 4.90
C GLU A 55 3.74 -14.01 5.63
N GLY A 56 2.57 -13.46 5.99
CA GLY A 56 1.48 -14.21 6.62
C GLY A 56 1.46 -14.21 8.15
N ILE A 57 2.49 -13.70 8.84
CA ILE A 57 2.50 -13.59 10.32
C ILE A 57 2.04 -12.21 10.82
N ALA A 58 1.74 -12.10 12.11
CA ALA A 58 1.15 -10.90 12.73
C ALA A 58 1.99 -9.61 12.65
N ASP A 59 3.30 -9.70 12.43
CA ASP A 59 4.14 -8.50 12.36
C ASP A 59 4.11 -7.81 10.97
N ILE A 60 3.41 -8.41 10.00
CA ILE A 60 3.18 -7.82 8.70
C ILE A 60 2.20 -6.67 8.84
N SER A 61 2.66 -5.48 8.45
CA SER A 61 1.88 -4.25 8.41
C SER A 61 1.86 -3.67 7.00
N VAL A 62 0.90 -2.81 6.71
CA VAL A 62 0.93 -1.93 5.55
C VAL A 62 1.89 -0.79 5.82
N TRP A 63 2.77 -0.53 4.87
CA TRP A 63 3.71 0.59 4.84
C TRP A 63 3.42 1.47 3.64
N GLY A 64 3.81 2.74 3.71
CA GLY A 64 3.74 3.64 2.58
C GLY A 64 4.84 4.69 2.55
N SER A 65 5.10 5.21 1.36
CA SER A 65 6.05 6.28 1.09
C SER A 65 5.47 7.20 0.02
N ARG A 66 5.82 8.48 0.08
CA ARG A 66 5.33 9.51 -0.85
C ARG A 66 6.48 10.08 -1.67
N LEU A 67 6.19 10.34 -2.94
CA LEU A 67 7.00 11.21 -3.79
C LEU A 67 6.26 12.55 -3.94
N PRO A 68 6.79 13.67 -3.40
CA PRO A 68 6.19 14.98 -3.60
C PRO A 68 6.11 15.35 -5.09
N ALA A 69 5.17 16.23 -5.45
CA ALA A 69 5.04 16.72 -6.81
C ALA A 69 6.36 17.34 -7.32
N GLY A 70 6.86 16.85 -8.45
CA GLY A 70 8.16 17.25 -9.01
C GLY A 70 9.38 16.84 -8.18
N GLY A 71 9.20 16.05 -7.13
CA GLY A 71 10.27 15.53 -6.28
C GLY A 71 11.09 14.45 -6.98
N MET A 72 12.35 14.33 -6.59
CA MET A 72 13.28 13.29 -7.07
C MET A 72 13.67 12.29 -5.97
N GLN A 73 12.97 12.32 -4.84
CA GLN A 73 13.22 11.44 -3.71
C GLN A 73 11.93 11.06 -3.00
N TRP A 74 11.73 9.76 -2.81
CA TRP A 74 10.68 9.20 -1.98
C TRP A 74 10.95 9.45 -0.50
N SER A 75 9.91 9.70 0.29
CA SER A 75 10.00 9.83 1.74
C SER A 75 10.44 8.53 2.39
N ASP A 76 10.87 8.61 3.65
CA ASP A 76 10.97 7.42 4.49
C ASP A 76 9.63 6.67 4.54
N ALA A 77 9.72 5.35 4.68
CA ALA A 77 8.55 4.50 4.80
C ALA A 77 7.87 4.71 6.17
N VAL A 78 6.57 4.93 6.15
CA VAL A 78 5.73 5.08 7.33
C VAL A 78 4.83 3.86 7.46
N LYS A 79 4.72 3.32 8.67
CA LYS A 79 3.78 2.24 8.97
C LYS A 79 2.35 2.81 9.01
N LEU A 80 1.47 2.27 8.18
CA LEU A 80 0.08 2.74 7.99
C LEU A 80 -0.97 1.85 8.64
N SER A 81 -0.60 0.67 9.10
CA SER A 81 -1.48 -0.25 9.81
C SER A 81 -0.70 -1.03 10.86
N HIS A 82 -1.39 -1.58 11.87
CA HIS A 82 -0.77 -2.44 12.87
C HIS A 82 -1.85 -3.22 13.63
N ASP A 83 -1.63 -4.52 13.78
CA ASP A 83 -2.46 -5.41 14.59
C ASP A 83 -1.64 -6.62 15.04
N ASP A 84 -1.36 -6.74 16.34
CA ASP A 84 -0.53 -7.82 16.89
C ASP A 84 -1.11 -9.23 16.71
N THR A 85 -2.36 -9.34 16.25
CA THR A 85 -3.04 -10.62 16.02
C THR A 85 -3.16 -10.98 14.54
N ARG A 86 -2.90 -10.04 13.63
CA ARG A 86 -3.21 -10.18 12.21
C ARG A 86 -2.06 -9.81 11.29
N SER A 87 -1.95 -10.56 10.20
CA SER A 87 -1.09 -10.21 9.07
C SER A 87 -1.85 -9.30 8.11
N GLU A 88 -1.37 -8.07 7.90
CA GLU A 88 -2.06 -7.04 7.11
C GLU A 88 -1.41 -6.86 5.73
N GLN A 89 -2.08 -7.36 4.68
CA GLN A 89 -1.51 -7.65 3.37
C GLN A 89 -2.28 -7.02 2.21
N ASN A 90 -1.67 -7.05 1.03
CA ASN A 90 -2.24 -6.60 -0.25
C ASN A 90 -2.92 -5.22 -0.20
N PRO A 91 -2.20 -4.17 0.21
CA PRO A 91 -2.78 -2.84 0.28
C PRO A 91 -3.18 -2.32 -1.10
N VAL A 92 -4.30 -1.60 -1.14
CA VAL A 92 -4.87 -0.97 -2.33
C VAL A 92 -5.21 0.48 -1.98
N LEU A 93 -4.71 1.41 -2.77
CA LEU A 93 -5.12 2.82 -2.72
C LEU A 93 -6.28 3.06 -3.68
N PHE A 94 -7.23 3.88 -3.24
CA PHE A 94 -8.35 4.32 -4.07
C PHE A 94 -8.74 5.75 -3.71
N LEU A 95 -8.61 6.68 -4.66
CA LEU A 95 -9.15 8.02 -4.50
C LEU A 95 -10.62 8.01 -4.92
N ALA A 96 -11.51 8.21 -3.96
CA ALA A 96 -12.94 8.23 -4.21
C ALA A 96 -13.37 9.53 -4.92
N PRO A 97 -14.55 9.54 -5.60
CA PRO A 97 -15.05 10.74 -6.30
C PRO A 97 -15.26 11.98 -5.43
N ASP A 98 -15.37 11.81 -4.11
CA ASP A 98 -15.48 12.87 -3.12
C ASP A 98 -14.12 13.40 -2.62
N ASN A 99 -13.02 13.00 -3.28
CA ASN A 99 -11.62 13.30 -2.92
C ASN A 99 -11.14 12.72 -1.57
N VAL A 100 -11.87 11.77 -1.00
CA VAL A 100 -11.38 11.00 0.15
C VAL A 100 -10.46 9.90 -0.36
N LEU A 101 -9.24 9.83 0.16
CA LEU A 101 -8.30 8.75 -0.16
C LEU A 101 -8.55 7.57 0.76
N TRP A 102 -8.84 6.41 0.17
CA TRP A 102 -8.99 5.14 0.86
C TRP A 102 -7.70 4.32 0.76
N LEU A 103 -7.31 3.74 1.88
CA LEU A 103 -6.37 2.64 1.94
C LEU A 103 -7.13 1.42 2.42
N LEU A 104 -7.16 0.37 1.61
CA LEU A 104 -7.78 -0.91 1.93
C LEU A 104 -6.72 -2.00 1.96
N TRP A 105 -6.91 -3.03 2.79
CA TRP A 105 -6.02 -4.19 2.83
C TRP A 105 -6.74 -5.44 3.31
N THR A 106 -6.18 -6.60 2.99
CA THR A 106 -6.58 -7.88 3.58
C THR A 106 -5.95 -8.02 4.96
N ALA A 107 -6.69 -8.48 5.97
CA ALA A 107 -6.17 -8.76 7.30
C ALA A 107 -6.57 -10.17 7.74
N GLN A 108 -5.61 -11.09 7.83
CA GLN A 108 -5.83 -12.47 8.28
C GLN A 108 -5.32 -12.66 9.70
N ILE A 109 -5.95 -13.53 10.51
CA ILE A 109 -5.34 -14.00 11.75
C ILE A 109 -4.02 -14.69 11.39
N SER A 110 -2.95 -14.36 12.12
CA SER A 110 -1.59 -14.81 11.82
C SER A 110 -1.51 -16.29 11.41
N GLY A 111 -0.95 -16.56 10.24
CA GLY A 111 -0.77 -17.89 9.68
C GLY A 111 -2.04 -18.58 9.16
N ASN A 112 -3.21 -17.92 9.20
CA ASN A 112 -4.48 -18.53 8.78
C ASN A 112 -5.23 -17.64 7.76
N GLN A 113 -4.94 -17.86 6.48
CA GLN A 113 -5.53 -17.15 5.33
C GLN A 113 -7.06 -17.27 5.26
N ASP A 114 -7.66 -18.37 5.70
CA ASP A 114 -9.12 -18.58 5.67
C ASP A 114 -9.89 -17.60 6.56
N THR A 115 -9.18 -16.88 7.43
CA THR A 115 -9.75 -15.87 8.34
C THR A 115 -9.63 -14.44 7.82
N ALA A 116 -9.15 -14.29 6.58
CA ALA A 116 -8.97 -13.00 5.92
C ALA A 116 -10.27 -12.21 5.85
N ILE A 117 -10.19 -10.94 6.27
CA ILE A 117 -11.23 -9.92 6.13
C ILE A 117 -10.63 -8.70 5.42
N VAL A 118 -11.47 -7.77 4.95
CA VAL A 118 -11.00 -6.52 4.35
C VAL A 118 -11.14 -5.40 5.36
N ARG A 119 -10.01 -4.74 5.67
CA ARG A 119 -9.95 -3.53 6.51
C ARG A 119 -9.65 -2.31 5.65
N TYR A 120 -9.93 -1.14 6.21
CA TYR A 120 -9.63 0.13 5.56
C TYR A 120 -9.37 1.22 6.59
N ARG A 121 -8.75 2.30 6.10
CA ARG A 121 -8.75 3.62 6.74
C ARG A 121 -8.80 4.69 5.66
N LYS A 122 -9.15 5.91 6.05
CA LYS A 122 -9.37 7.03 5.12
C LYS A 122 -8.47 8.20 5.44
N SER A 123 -8.20 9.02 4.44
CA SER A 123 -7.50 10.29 4.57
C SER A 123 -8.27 11.37 3.82
N ASP A 124 -8.49 12.49 4.51
CA ASP A 124 -9.12 13.69 3.96
C ASP A 124 -8.09 14.72 3.45
N ASP A 125 -6.79 14.39 3.53
CA ASP A 125 -5.66 15.26 3.18
C ASP A 125 -4.64 14.57 2.25
N LEU A 126 -5.15 13.71 1.36
CA LEU A 126 -4.37 13.00 0.34
C LEU A 126 -3.22 12.16 0.93
N GLY A 127 -3.45 11.53 2.07
CA GLY A 127 -2.54 10.58 2.71
C GLY A 127 -1.47 11.21 3.60
N GLN A 128 -1.61 12.49 4.00
CA GLN A 128 -0.72 13.09 4.99
C GLN A 128 -1.05 12.59 6.40
N THR A 129 -2.33 12.55 6.73
CA THR A 129 -2.87 11.95 7.94
C THR A 129 -3.93 10.92 7.58
N TRP A 130 -4.18 10.02 8.51
CA TRP A 130 -5.09 8.90 8.28
C TRP A 130 -5.97 8.69 9.51
N GLY A 131 -7.27 8.48 9.28
CA GLY A 131 -8.25 8.19 10.32
C GLY A 131 -8.11 6.78 10.89
N GLU A 132 -9.05 6.42 11.75
CA GLU A 132 -9.12 5.11 12.40
C GLU A 132 -9.24 3.95 11.41
N ILE A 133 -8.77 2.78 11.83
CA ILE A 133 -8.90 1.55 11.09
C ILE A 133 -10.28 0.93 11.34
N ALA A 134 -10.99 0.56 10.29
CA ALA A 134 -12.27 -0.12 10.35
C ALA A 134 -12.30 -1.36 9.45
N THR A 135 -13.31 -2.22 9.61
CA THR A 135 -13.56 -3.38 8.75
C THR A 135 -14.59 -3.01 7.69
N LEU A 136 -14.28 -3.28 6.42
CA LEU A 136 -15.18 -3.09 5.29
C LEU A 136 -15.98 -4.36 4.98
N LEU A 137 -15.29 -5.50 4.88
CA LEU A 137 -15.89 -6.81 4.62
C LEU A 137 -15.40 -7.78 5.70
N ASP A 138 -16.31 -8.34 6.49
CA ASP A 138 -16.01 -9.23 7.62
C ASP A 138 -16.18 -10.72 7.28
N LYS A 139 -16.61 -11.04 6.05
CA LYS A 139 -16.72 -12.40 5.55
C LYS A 139 -15.33 -13.06 5.51
N PRO A 140 -15.08 -14.14 6.25
CA PRO A 140 -13.81 -14.86 6.23
C PRO A 140 -13.43 -15.37 4.83
N GLY A 141 -12.14 -15.43 4.55
CA GLY A 141 -11.58 -15.82 3.26
C GLY A 141 -11.71 -14.74 2.18
N THR A 142 -11.99 -13.49 2.56
CA THR A 142 -12.10 -12.39 1.57
C THR A 142 -10.75 -11.71 1.39
N PHE A 143 -10.27 -11.69 0.15
CA PHE A 143 -9.02 -11.05 -0.23
C PHE A 143 -9.23 -9.95 -1.26
N ILE A 144 -8.38 -8.92 -1.21
CA ILE A 144 -8.28 -7.86 -2.22
C ILE A 144 -6.84 -7.71 -2.69
N ARG A 145 -6.64 -7.08 -3.86
CA ARG A 145 -5.32 -6.77 -4.43
C ARG A 145 -5.38 -5.75 -5.57
N GLN A 146 -6.53 -5.67 -6.24
CA GLN A 146 -6.73 -4.84 -7.41
C GLN A 146 -7.43 -3.53 -7.05
N PRO A 147 -7.13 -2.42 -7.74
CA PRO A 147 -7.81 -1.14 -7.53
C PRO A 147 -9.33 -1.22 -7.69
N ILE A 148 -10.03 -0.37 -6.92
CA ILE A 148 -11.47 -0.16 -7.08
C ILE A 148 -11.71 0.62 -8.38
N THR A 149 -12.77 0.25 -9.11
CA THR A 149 -13.25 0.98 -10.29
C THR A 149 -14.61 1.59 -10.00
N VAL A 150 -14.79 2.87 -10.36
CA VAL A 150 -16.10 3.53 -10.29
C VAL A 150 -16.80 3.40 -11.63
N LEU A 151 -18.03 2.91 -11.62
CA LEU A 151 -18.87 2.76 -12.81
C LEU A 151 -19.61 4.07 -13.13
N ASP A 152 -20.11 4.18 -14.36
CA ASP A 152 -20.87 5.35 -14.83
C ASP A 152 -22.13 5.65 -13.98
N ASN A 153 -22.67 4.64 -13.31
CA ASN A 153 -23.82 4.78 -12.41
C ASN A 153 -23.44 5.16 -10.96
N GLY A 154 -22.15 5.40 -10.69
CA GLY A 154 -21.62 5.77 -9.37
C GLY A 154 -21.28 4.59 -8.45
N ASN A 155 -21.60 3.34 -8.84
CA ASN A 155 -21.23 2.18 -8.03
C ASN A 155 -19.73 1.92 -8.05
N TRP A 156 -19.20 1.45 -6.92
CA TRP A 156 -17.81 1.04 -6.79
C TRP A 156 -17.71 -0.47 -6.98
N LEU A 157 -16.81 -0.93 -7.85
CA LEU A 157 -16.43 -2.32 -8.01
C LEU A 157 -15.11 -2.57 -7.29
N LEU A 158 -15.16 -3.37 -6.22
CA LEU A 158 -14.00 -3.91 -5.53
C LEU A 158 -13.78 -5.37 -5.96
N PRO A 159 -12.73 -5.68 -6.71
CA PRO A 159 -12.41 -7.07 -7.06
C PRO A 159 -11.97 -7.85 -5.82
N VAL A 160 -12.62 -8.99 -5.57
CA VAL A 160 -12.32 -9.89 -4.44
C VAL A 160 -12.00 -11.32 -4.92
N PHE A 161 -11.23 -12.05 -4.13
CA PHE A 161 -11.01 -13.50 -4.28
C PHE A 161 -11.44 -14.23 -3.00
N TYR A 162 -11.83 -15.50 -3.18
CA TYR A 162 -12.24 -16.45 -2.15
C TYR A 162 -11.41 -17.73 -2.27
#